data_AF-A0A814IAE6-F1
#
_entry.id   AF-A0A814IAE6-F1
#
_cell.length_a   1.000
_cell.length_b   1.000
_cell.length_c   1.000
_cell.angle_alpha   90.00
_cell.angle_beta   90.00
_cell.angle_gamma   90.00
#
_symmetry.space_group_name_H-M   'P 1'
#
loop_
_entity.id
_entity.type
_entity.pdbx_description
1 polymer ?
#
loop_
_entity_poly.entity_id
_entity_poly.type
_entity_poly.pdbx_seq_one_letter_code
_entity_poly.pdbx_strand_id
1 'polypeptide(L)'
;MTDTNTGLAMMMLQKNQWNLQRAANAYQDSMQGRSKASQKQTVSTSDVKRVKIEPSTTTSVPIDNKTNAKTRFKVLSWNIDGLDEQENTFDIRTRGVIDVIKREEPDAIFLQEVFPIAFDLIRNLLPEYDSYAGNTEGYFVVILTRRELFKVQNFEIITYPGTNMGRNLLIVHVNMFFTFIR
;
A
#
# COMPACT_ATOMS: atom_id res chain seq x y z
N MET A 1 20.48 -6.21 5.79
CA MET A 1 20.68 -5.61 4.46
C MET A 1 22.15 -5.28 4.31
N THR A 2 22.70 -5.20 3.10
CA THR A 2 24.16 -5.32 2.84
C THR A 2 25.01 -4.06 3.09
N ASP A 3 24.49 -2.97 3.66
CA ASP A 3 25.20 -1.68 3.87
C ASP A 3 26.02 -1.19 2.65
N THR A 4 25.53 -1.47 1.44
CA THR A 4 26.15 -1.09 0.17
C THR A 4 25.43 0.06 -0.51
N ASN A 5 26.16 0.82 -1.35
CA ASN A 5 25.55 1.87 -2.18
C ASN A 5 24.59 1.31 -3.25
N THR A 6 23.70 2.18 -3.74
CA THR A 6 22.63 1.84 -4.68
C THR A 6 23.14 1.32 -6.02
N GLY A 7 24.27 1.83 -6.51
CA GLY A 7 24.87 1.39 -7.78
C GLY A 7 25.31 -0.07 -7.74
N LEU A 8 25.93 -0.50 -6.63
CA LEU A 8 26.34 -1.89 -6.43
C LEU A 8 25.14 -2.82 -6.30
N ALA A 9 24.09 -2.39 -5.59
CA ALA A 9 22.85 -3.15 -5.47
C ALA A 9 22.17 -3.38 -6.84
N MET A 10 22.10 -2.33 -7.67
CA MET A 10 21.49 -2.40 -8.99
C MET A 10 22.26 -3.35 -9.94
N MET A 11 23.59 -3.28 -9.94
CA MET A 11 24.42 -4.20 -10.72
C MET A 11 24.19 -5.67 -10.30
N MET A 12 24.11 -5.95 -8.99
CA MET A 12 23.92 -7.31 -8.49
C MET A 12 22.54 -7.86 -8.86
N LEU A 13 21.50 -7.04 -8.79
CA LEU A 13 20.15 -7.42 -9.21
C LEU A 13 20.09 -7.71 -10.71
N GLN A 14 20.68 -6.85 -11.54
CA GLN A 14 20.70 -7.02 -12.99
C GLN A 14 21.39 -8.32 -13.40
N LYS A 15 22.53 -8.66 -12.76
CA LYS A 15 23.26 -9.91 -13.01
C LYS A 15 22.52 -11.17 -12.54
N ASN A 16 21.60 -11.04 -11.59
CA ASN A 16 20.90 -12.17 -10.96
C ASN A 16 19.40 -12.21 -11.30
N GLN A 17 19.01 -11.69 -12.47
CA GLN A 17 17.62 -11.73 -12.95
C GLN A 17 16.64 -11.12 -11.94
N TRP A 18 17.05 -10.06 -11.25
CA TRP A 18 16.27 -9.36 -10.23
C TRP A 18 15.81 -10.23 -9.05
N ASN A 19 16.40 -11.43 -8.87
CA ASN A 19 16.12 -12.26 -7.70
C ASN A 19 16.94 -11.76 -6.49
N LEU A 20 16.25 -11.17 -5.51
CA LEU A 20 16.87 -10.54 -4.35
C LEU A 20 17.71 -11.50 -3.51
N GLN A 21 17.21 -12.72 -3.26
CA GLN A 21 17.91 -13.70 -2.43
C GLN A 21 19.17 -14.21 -3.12
N ARG A 22 19.08 -14.48 -4.43
CA ARG A 22 20.25 -14.88 -5.24
C ARG A 22 21.29 -13.77 -5.31
N ALA A 23 20.87 -12.52 -5.50
CA ALA A 23 21.77 -11.36 -5.53
C ALA A 23 22.47 -11.13 -4.17
N ALA A 24 21.74 -11.30 -3.06
CA ALA A 24 22.29 -11.17 -1.71
C ALA A 24 23.33 -12.28 -1.41
N ASN A 25 23.02 -13.53 -1.77
CA ASN A 25 23.95 -14.65 -1.58
C ASN A 25 25.22 -14.46 -2.43
N ALA A 26 25.08 -14.09 -3.70
CA ALA A 26 26.21 -13.83 -4.59
C ALA A 26 27.11 -12.70 -4.08
N TYR A 27 26.52 -11.66 -3.48
CA TYR A 27 27.29 -10.59 -2.83
C TYR A 27 28.08 -11.10 -1.62
N GLN A 28 27.46 -11.90 -0.75
CA GLN A 28 28.12 -12.48 0.42
C GLN A 28 29.28 -13.40 0.03
N ASP A 29 29.11 -14.23 -1.00
CA ASP A 29 30.16 -15.11 -1.52
C ASP A 29 31.35 -14.31 -2.07
N SER A 30 31.06 -13.20 -2.76
CA SER A 30 32.11 -12.29 -3.28
C SER A 30 32.92 -11.62 -2.16
N MET A 31 32.30 -11.37 -1.01
CA MET A 31 32.96 -10.80 0.17
C MET A 31 33.79 -11.85 0.93
N GLN A 32 33.32 -13.09 1.02
CA GLN A 32 34.10 -14.19 1.61
C GLN A 32 35.35 -14.53 0.78
N GLY A 33 35.29 -14.41 -0.55
CA GLY A 33 36.46 -14.53 -1.43
C GLY A 33 37.49 -13.39 -1.23
N ARG A 34 37.03 -12.18 -0.89
CA ARG A 34 37.90 -11.01 -0.60
C ARG A 34 38.61 -11.12 0.75
N SER A 35 37.96 -11.69 1.76
CA SER A 35 38.53 -11.84 3.11
C SER A 35 39.71 -12.81 3.20
N LYS A 36 39.88 -13.72 2.23
CA LYS A 36 41.08 -14.59 2.15
C LYS A 36 42.32 -13.91 1.56
N ALA A 37 42.16 -12.75 0.91
CA ALA A 37 43.26 -12.00 0.30
C ALA A 37 43.77 -10.83 1.15
N SER A 38 43.15 -10.54 2.31
CA SER A 38 43.48 -9.38 3.13
C SER A 38 43.52 -9.73 4.63
N GLN A 39 44.39 -10.67 5.01
CA GLN A 39 44.83 -10.83 6.40
C GLN A 39 46.21 -10.22 6.57
N LYS A 40 46.25 -8.89 6.70
CA LYS A 40 47.32 -8.17 7.41
C LYS A 40 46.84 -6.75 7.75
N GLN A 41 46.04 -6.63 8.80
CA GLN A 41 46.23 -5.63 9.85
C GLN A 41 45.04 -5.67 10.82
N THR A 42 45.37 -6.15 12.02
CA THR A 42 44.63 -6.02 13.26
C THR A 42 44.61 -4.57 13.73
N VAL A 43 43.43 -4.04 14.06
CA VAL A 43 43.25 -3.11 15.19
C VAL A 43 41.89 -3.42 15.83
N SER A 44 41.95 -3.63 17.14
CA SER A 44 40.91 -3.90 18.12
C SER A 44 40.27 -2.62 18.66
N THR A 45 38.97 -2.69 19.03
CA THR A 45 38.29 -2.04 20.18
C THR A 45 36.78 -2.28 20.01
N SER A 46 36.16 -3.24 20.71
CA SER A 46 35.61 -3.22 22.08
C SER A 46 34.20 -2.61 22.20
N ASP A 47 33.29 -3.47 22.70
CA ASP A 47 32.10 -3.20 23.52
C ASP A 47 30.81 -2.61 22.92
N VAL A 48 29.84 -3.47 22.56
CA VAL A 48 28.42 -3.30 22.95
C VAL A 48 27.74 -4.68 23.15
N LYS A 49 27.17 -4.89 24.34
CA LYS A 49 26.44 -6.10 24.75
C LYS A 49 25.09 -6.23 24.02
N ARG A 50 24.81 -7.40 23.43
CA ARG A 50 23.52 -7.71 22.78
C ARG A 50 22.65 -8.57 23.72
N VAL A 51 21.54 -7.99 24.19
CA VAL A 51 20.51 -8.68 24.98
C VAL A 51 19.71 -9.61 24.07
N LYS A 52 19.50 -10.86 24.51
CA LYS A 52 18.75 -11.92 23.84
C LYS A 52 17.30 -11.85 24.33
N ILE A 53 16.34 -11.63 23.44
CA ILE A 53 14.90 -11.64 23.77
C ILE A 53 14.32 -12.92 23.15
N GLU A 54 13.81 -13.81 24.00
CA GLU A 54 13.08 -15.02 23.58
C GLU A 54 11.61 -14.70 23.30
N PRO A 55 10.95 -15.43 22.38
CA PRO A 55 9.58 -15.13 21.97
C PRO A 55 8.56 -15.64 23.00
N SER A 56 7.81 -14.72 23.59
CA SER A 56 6.68 -15.03 24.47
C SER A 56 5.50 -15.58 23.67
N THR A 57 5.08 -16.78 24.03
CA THR A 57 3.84 -17.43 23.58
C THR A 57 2.63 -16.57 23.96
N THR A 58 1.98 -15.92 23.00
CA THR A 58 0.70 -15.24 23.23
C THR A 58 -0.42 -16.27 23.24
N THR A 59 -0.90 -16.58 24.43
CA THR A 59 -2.11 -17.36 24.70
C THR A 59 -3.31 -16.71 24.01
N SER A 60 -3.90 -17.40 23.03
CA SER A 60 -5.17 -17.01 22.41
C SER A 60 -6.32 -17.22 23.40
N VAL A 61 -6.82 -16.14 23.98
CA VAL A 61 -8.08 -16.13 24.73
C VAL A 61 -9.26 -16.25 23.74
N PRO A 62 -10.29 -17.08 24.01
CA PRO A 62 -11.46 -17.18 23.15
C PRO A 62 -12.35 -15.94 23.35
N ILE A 63 -12.65 -15.23 22.28
CA ILE A 63 -13.56 -14.07 22.28
C ILE A 63 -15.00 -14.58 22.19
N ASP A 64 -15.81 -14.28 23.20
CA ASP A 64 -17.24 -14.60 23.25
C ASP A 64 -18.05 -13.80 22.22
N ASN A 65 -18.79 -14.53 21.37
CA ASN A 65 -19.56 -14.05 20.23
C ASN A 65 -20.93 -13.47 20.60
N LYS A 66 -21.02 -12.33 21.31
CA LYS A 66 -22.33 -11.69 21.59
C LYS A 66 -22.42 -10.17 21.36
N THR A 67 -21.62 -9.64 20.45
CA THR A 67 -21.85 -8.31 19.86
C THR A 67 -21.18 -8.30 18.49
N ASN A 68 -21.90 -7.94 17.43
CA ASN A 68 -21.39 -7.81 16.05
C ASN A 68 -20.42 -6.61 15.92
N ALA A 69 -19.38 -6.55 16.77
CA ALA A 69 -18.33 -5.55 16.65
C ALA A 69 -17.36 -6.01 15.57
N LYS A 70 -17.29 -5.26 14.47
CA LYS A 70 -16.35 -5.53 13.38
C LYS A 70 -14.92 -5.30 13.88
N THR A 71 -14.16 -6.37 14.08
CA THR A 71 -12.80 -6.32 14.62
C THR A 71 -11.71 -6.08 13.57
N ARG A 72 -12.07 -6.03 12.29
CA ARG A 72 -11.13 -5.90 11.17
C ARG A 72 -11.51 -4.73 10.29
N PHE A 73 -10.53 -3.90 9.98
CA PHE A 73 -10.62 -2.81 9.03
C PHE A 73 -10.00 -3.25 7.69
N LYS A 74 -10.79 -3.23 6.61
CA LYS A 74 -10.37 -3.63 5.26
C LYS A 74 -10.11 -2.41 4.41
N VAL A 75 -8.92 -2.34 3.81
CA VAL A 75 -8.57 -1.28 2.86
C VAL A 75 -8.26 -1.91 1.50
N LEU A 76 -8.87 -1.36 0.45
CA LEU A 76 -8.54 -1.67 -0.93
C LEU A 76 -7.81 -0.48 -1.56
N SER A 77 -6.66 -0.71 -2.19
CA SER A 77 -5.99 0.30 -3.01
C SER A 77 -5.74 -0.27 -4.40
N TRP A 78 -6.20 0.41 -5.44
CA TRP A 78 -6.15 -0.11 -6.81
C TRP A 78 -6.00 1.01 -7.84
N ASN A 79 -4.93 0.96 -8.63
CA ASN A 79 -4.86 1.68 -9.90
C ASN A 79 -5.70 0.93 -10.94
N ILE A 80 -6.81 1.53 -11.38
CA ILE A 80 -7.77 0.87 -12.27
C ILE A 80 -7.47 1.11 -13.75
N ASP A 81 -6.43 1.88 -14.06
CA ASP A 81 -5.96 2.16 -15.42
C ASP A 81 -7.09 2.63 -16.35
N GLY A 82 -7.79 3.70 -15.92
CA GLY A 82 -8.88 4.30 -16.69
C GLY A 82 -8.42 5.09 -17.91
N LEU A 83 -7.11 5.10 -18.21
CA LEU A 83 -6.51 5.77 -19.36
C LEU A 83 -6.59 4.95 -20.66
N ASP A 84 -6.84 3.64 -20.57
CA ASP A 84 -7.04 2.81 -21.75
C ASP A 84 -8.44 3.10 -22.35
N GLU A 85 -8.48 4.13 -23.21
CA GLU A 85 -9.64 4.67 -23.91
C GLU A 85 -10.20 3.76 -25.02
N GLN A 86 -9.96 2.45 -24.97
CA GLN A 86 -10.73 1.54 -25.79
C GLN A 86 -12.19 1.60 -25.34
N GLU A 87 -12.97 2.49 -25.95
CA GLU A 87 -14.34 2.88 -25.56
C GLU A 87 -15.24 1.67 -25.30
N ASN A 88 -15.03 0.59 -26.07
CA ASN A 88 -15.80 -0.65 -25.96
C ASN A 88 -15.48 -1.50 -24.71
N THR A 89 -14.38 -1.25 -24.01
CA THR A 89 -13.95 -2.06 -22.86
C THR A 89 -14.03 -1.30 -21.54
N PHE A 90 -14.07 0.03 -21.57
CA PHE A 90 -14.05 0.88 -20.37
C PHE A 90 -15.23 0.59 -19.42
N ASP A 91 -16.46 0.50 -19.94
CA ASP A 91 -17.65 0.22 -19.12
C ASP A 91 -17.56 -1.18 -18.49
N ILE A 92 -17.14 -2.19 -19.26
CA ILE A 92 -16.98 -3.57 -18.80
C ILE A 92 -15.92 -3.65 -17.69
N ARG A 93 -14.78 -2.98 -17.87
CA ARG A 93 -13.69 -2.93 -16.89
C ARG A 93 -14.13 -2.23 -15.61
N THR A 94 -14.80 -1.08 -15.73
CA THR A 94 -15.29 -0.33 -14.57
C THR A 94 -16.34 -1.13 -13.79
N ARG A 95 -17.26 -1.82 -14.49
CA ARG A 95 -18.20 -2.75 -13.85
C ARG A 95 -17.49 -3.90 -13.14
N GLY A 96 -16.47 -4.49 -13.76
CA GLY A 96 -15.65 -5.52 -13.13
C GLY A 96 -14.97 -5.03 -11.84
N VAL A 97 -14.44 -3.80 -11.83
CA VAL A 97 -13.91 -3.18 -10.60
C VAL A 97 -15.00 -3.06 -9.53
N ILE A 98 -16.19 -2.59 -9.90
CA ILE A 98 -17.33 -2.45 -8.98
C ILE A 98 -17.76 -3.81 -8.41
N ASP A 99 -17.78 -4.86 -9.24
CA ASP A 99 -18.12 -6.23 -8.79
C ASP A 99 -17.11 -6.77 -7.77
N VAL A 100 -15.81 -6.48 -7.97
CA VAL A 100 -14.77 -6.80 -6.98
C VAL A 100 -15.03 -6.03 -5.69
N ILE A 101 -15.31 -4.73 -5.76
CA ILE A 101 -15.59 -3.92 -4.57
C ILE A 101 -16.80 -4.46 -3.79
N LYS A 102 -17.89 -4.79 -4.49
CA LYS A 102 -19.10 -5.37 -3.88
C LYS A 102 -18.84 -6.72 -3.21
N ARG A 103 -17.98 -7.55 -3.81
CA ARG A 103 -17.63 -8.86 -3.26
C ARG A 103 -16.70 -8.76 -2.05
N GLU A 104 -15.65 -7.93 -2.16
CA GLU A 104 -14.65 -7.81 -1.09
C GLU A 104 -15.12 -6.93 0.07
N GLU A 105 -16.14 -6.09 -0.15
CA GLU A 105 -16.75 -5.19 0.83
C GLU A 105 -15.72 -4.43 1.71
N PRO A 106 -14.77 -3.70 1.11
CA PRO A 106 -13.78 -2.92 1.86
C PRO A 106 -14.43 -1.81 2.69
N ASP A 107 -13.70 -1.29 3.67
CA ASP A 107 -14.15 -0.20 4.54
C ASP A 107 -13.69 1.16 3.99
N ALA A 108 -12.49 1.19 3.42
CA ALA A 108 -11.96 2.31 2.67
C ALA A 108 -11.36 1.82 1.34
N ILE A 109 -11.52 2.62 0.28
CA ILE A 109 -11.06 2.31 -1.07
C ILE A 109 -10.26 3.50 -1.60
N PHE A 110 -9.10 3.21 -2.18
CA PHE A 110 -8.21 4.19 -2.79
C PHE A 110 -8.03 3.82 -4.26
N LEU A 111 -8.59 4.59 -5.17
CA LEU A 111 -8.47 4.36 -6.61
C LEU A 111 -7.51 5.36 -7.24
N GLN A 112 -6.74 4.91 -8.23
CA GLN A 112 -5.90 5.77 -9.07
C GLN A 112 -6.27 5.60 -10.54
N GLU A 113 -6.00 6.66 -11.33
CA GLU A 113 -6.29 6.72 -12.77
C GLU A 113 -7.77 6.55 -13.08
N VAL A 114 -8.61 7.21 -12.27
CA VAL A 114 -10.06 7.26 -12.47
C VAL A 114 -10.41 8.44 -13.37
N PHE A 115 -11.22 8.20 -14.40
CA PHE A 115 -11.77 9.23 -15.29
C PHE A 115 -13.18 9.68 -14.83
N PRO A 116 -13.67 10.88 -15.18
CA PRO A 116 -14.97 11.38 -14.73
C PRO A 116 -16.15 10.41 -14.97
N ILE A 117 -16.19 9.76 -16.15
CA ILE A 117 -17.26 8.82 -16.50
C ILE A 117 -17.23 7.59 -15.58
N ALA A 118 -16.05 7.04 -15.27
CA ALA A 118 -15.92 5.94 -14.31
C ALA A 118 -16.29 6.38 -12.91
N PHE A 119 -15.89 7.59 -12.50
CA PHE A 119 -16.23 8.14 -11.19
C PHE A 119 -17.75 8.25 -10.99
N ASP A 120 -18.48 8.75 -11.99
CA ASP A 120 -19.93 8.82 -11.95
C ASP A 120 -20.57 7.42 -11.88
N LEU A 121 -20.07 6.46 -12.67
CA LEU A 121 -20.57 5.08 -12.63
C LEU A 121 -20.34 4.43 -11.26
N ILE A 122 -19.13 4.59 -10.70
CA ILE A 122 -18.75 4.12 -9.36
C ILE A 122 -19.67 4.72 -8.30
N ARG A 123 -19.85 6.05 -8.29
CA ARG A 123 -20.72 6.74 -7.34
C ARG A 123 -22.18 6.27 -7.42
N ASN A 124 -22.68 6.04 -8.63
CA ASN A 124 -24.07 5.61 -8.84
C ASN A 124 -24.30 4.15 -8.43
N LEU A 125 -23.31 3.28 -8.64
CA LEU A 125 -23.45 1.83 -8.41
C LEU A 125 -22.96 1.36 -7.04
N LEU A 126 -22.31 2.24 -6.26
CA LEU A 126 -21.84 2.02 -4.89
C LEU A 126 -22.39 3.09 -3.92
N PRO A 127 -23.72 3.23 -3.79
CA PRO A 127 -24.34 4.28 -2.98
C PRO A 127 -24.03 4.17 -1.47
N GLU A 128 -23.56 3.01 -1.00
CA GLU A 128 -23.15 2.75 0.39
C GLU A 128 -21.79 3.39 0.76
N TYR A 129 -21.05 3.90 -0.21
CA TYR A 129 -19.82 4.64 0.01
C TYR A 129 -20.00 6.13 -0.27
N ASP A 130 -19.39 6.96 0.58
CA ASP A 130 -19.14 8.37 0.25
C ASP A 130 -17.86 8.45 -0.59
N SER A 131 -17.91 9.21 -1.68
CA SER A 131 -16.86 9.25 -2.71
C SER A 131 -16.25 10.65 -2.83
N TYR A 132 -14.93 10.73 -2.83
CA TYR A 132 -14.15 11.97 -2.86
C TYR A 132 -13.17 11.92 -4.03
N ALA A 133 -13.24 12.91 -4.93
CA ALA A 133 -12.37 13.00 -6.09
C ALA A 133 -11.21 13.97 -5.84
N GLY A 134 -10.00 13.59 -6.27
CA GLY A 134 -8.81 14.43 -6.19
C GLY A 134 -8.75 15.49 -7.30
N ASN A 135 -9.60 15.41 -8.32
CA ASN A 135 -9.71 16.40 -9.39
C ASN A 135 -11.09 16.29 -10.07
N THR A 136 -11.41 17.21 -10.99
CA THR A 136 -12.62 17.18 -11.81
C THR A 136 -12.36 16.85 -13.27
N GLU A 137 -11.13 17.06 -13.74
CA GLU A 137 -10.73 16.88 -15.14
C GLU A 137 -9.58 15.88 -15.28
N GLY A 138 -9.51 15.23 -16.45
CA GLY A 138 -8.53 14.20 -16.74
C GLY A 138 -8.66 12.98 -15.81
N TYR A 139 -7.57 12.26 -15.63
CA TYR A 139 -7.51 11.17 -14.66
C TYR A 139 -7.12 11.69 -13.28
N PHE A 140 -7.68 11.08 -12.24
CA PHE A 140 -7.41 11.47 -10.85
C PHE A 140 -7.46 10.30 -9.88
N VAL A 141 -7.14 10.61 -8.63
CA VAL A 141 -7.30 9.68 -7.51
C VAL A 141 -8.68 9.85 -6.88
N VAL A 142 -9.25 8.76 -6.37
CA VAL A 142 -10.54 8.75 -5.67
C VAL A 142 -10.40 8.03 -4.35
N ILE A 143 -10.99 8.56 -3.29
CA ILE A 143 -11.17 7.86 -2.02
C ILE A 143 -12.65 7.58 -1.82
N LEU A 144 -12.99 6.33 -1.50
CA LEU A 144 -14.33 5.94 -1.07
C LEU A 144 -14.30 5.46 0.38
N THR A 145 -15.27 5.89 1.18
CA THR A 145 -15.39 5.51 2.59
C THR A 145 -16.79 4.96 2.86
N ARG A 146 -16.87 3.81 3.52
CA ARG A 146 -18.15 3.14 3.80
C ARG A 146 -18.98 3.97 4.79
N ARG A 147 -20.16 4.45 4.38
CA ARG A 147 -20.94 5.47 5.10
C ARG A 147 -21.37 5.03 6.51
N GLU A 148 -21.63 3.73 6.71
CA GLU A 148 -22.02 3.20 8.01
C GLU A 148 -20.88 3.15 9.04
N LEU A 149 -19.62 3.19 8.59
CA LEU A 149 -18.44 3.06 9.44
C LEU A 149 -17.75 4.39 9.73
N PHE A 150 -17.93 5.38 8.85
CA PHE A 150 -17.20 6.64 8.90
C PHE A 150 -18.14 7.84 8.96
N LYS A 151 -17.85 8.74 9.91
CA LYS A 151 -18.28 10.13 9.83
C LYS A 151 -17.16 10.94 9.18
N VAL A 152 -17.38 11.40 7.95
CA VAL A 152 -16.43 12.29 7.30
C VAL A 152 -16.52 13.70 7.90
N GLN A 153 -15.37 14.26 8.26
CA GLN A 153 -15.26 15.60 8.84
C GLN A 153 -14.96 16.63 7.76
N ASN A 154 -13.97 16.35 6.91
CA ASN A 154 -13.53 17.19 5.82
C ASN A 154 -12.68 16.36 4.83
N PHE A 155 -12.42 16.89 3.64
CA PHE A 155 -11.36 16.40 2.75
C PHE A 155 -10.55 17.57 2.20
N GLU A 156 -9.30 17.31 1.84
CA GLU A 156 -8.38 18.31 1.30
C GLU A 156 -7.57 17.73 0.14
N ILE A 157 -7.14 18.61 -0.77
CA ILE A 157 -6.32 18.26 -1.93
C ILE A 157 -5.06 19.11 -1.86
N ILE A 158 -3.90 18.46 -1.72
CA ILE A 158 -2.59 19.10 -1.74
C ILE A 158 -1.99 18.87 -3.13
N THR A 159 -1.81 19.95 -3.89
CA THR A 159 -1.24 19.90 -5.24
C THR A 159 0.28 19.67 -5.20
N TYR A 160 0.82 19.06 -6.25
CA TYR A 160 2.27 18.91 -6.43
C TYR A 160 2.76 19.87 -7.53
N PRO A 161 3.36 21.03 -7.20
CA PRO A 161 3.66 22.08 -8.19
C PRO A 161 4.60 21.65 -9.33
N GLY A 162 5.44 20.63 -9.11
CA GLY A 162 6.38 20.12 -10.11
C GLY A 162 5.85 18.95 -10.96
N THR A 163 4.58 18.58 -10.84
CA THR A 163 4.03 17.45 -11.61
C THR A 163 3.63 17.86 -13.02
N ASN A 164 4.02 17.05 -14.00
CA ASN A 164 3.51 17.15 -15.38
C ASN A 164 2.41 16.13 -15.66
N MET A 165 1.96 15.41 -14.63
CA MET A 165 1.05 14.26 -14.74
C MET A 165 -0.23 14.45 -13.92
N GLY A 166 -0.59 15.70 -13.57
CA GLY A 166 -1.83 16.00 -12.84
C GLY A 166 -1.93 15.36 -11.44
N ARG A 167 -0.81 14.95 -10.85
CA ARG A 167 -0.79 14.25 -9.56
C ARG A 167 -1.02 15.21 -8.39
N ASN A 168 -1.72 14.75 -7.36
CA ASN A 168 -1.90 15.45 -6.10
C ASN A 168 -1.99 14.44 -4.94
N LEU A 169 -2.18 14.96 -3.73
CA LEU A 169 -2.49 14.18 -2.54
C LEU A 169 -3.92 14.51 -2.10
N LEU A 170 -4.80 13.51 -2.18
CA LEU A 170 -6.16 13.57 -1.65
C LEU A 170 -6.17 13.01 -0.23
N ILE A 171 -6.70 13.79 0.72
CA ILE A 171 -6.79 13.42 2.14
C ILE A 171 -8.26 13.52 2.54
N VAL A 172 -8.79 12.48 3.21
CA VAL A 172 -10.16 12.48 3.76
C VAL A 172 -10.05 12.25 5.27
N HIS A 173 -10.49 13.23 6.06
CA HIS A 173 -10.51 13.15 7.51
C HIS A 173 -11.79 12.46 7.96
N VAL A 174 -11.66 11.32 8.62
CA VAL A 174 -12.78 10.51 9.06
C VAL A 174 -12.68 10.19 10.55
N ASN A 175 -13.84 10.17 11.22
CA ASN A 175 -13.99 9.52 12.51
C ASN A 175 -14.65 8.17 12.29
N MET A 176 -14.09 7.12 12.89
CA MET A 176 -14.71 5.80 12.84
C MET A 176 -15.76 5.67 13.93
N PHE A 177 -16.93 5.14 13.60
CA PHE A 177 -17.96 4.80 14.57
C PHE A 177 -17.58 3.48 15.27
N PHE A 178 -16.67 3.50 16.25
CA PHE A 178 -16.42 2.32 17.08
C PHE A 178 -17.22 2.38 18.38
N THR A 179 -18.15 1.43 18.53
CA THR A 179 -18.57 0.96 19.86
C THR A 179 -17.51 -0.04 20.33
N PHE A 180 -16.53 0.40 21.12
CA PHE A 180 -15.66 -0.53 21.84
C PHE A 180 -16.49 -1.24 22.91
N ILE A 181 -16.53 -2.57 22.86
CA ILE A 181 -16.86 -3.37 24.03
C ILE A 181 -15.70 -3.12 25.00
N ARG A 182 -16.02 -2.51 26.13
CA ARG A 182 -15.08 -2.13 27.18
C ARG A 182 -14.84 -3.29 28.12
#